data_AF-A0A1G5CNK5-F1
#
_entry.id   AF-A0A1G5CNK5-F1
#
_cell.length_a   1.000
_cell.length_b   1.000
_cell.length_c   1.000
_cell.angle_alpha   90.00
_cell.angle_beta   90.00
_cell.angle_gamma   90.00
#
_symmetry.space_group_name_H-M   'P 1'
#
loop_
_entity.id
_entity.type
_entity.pdbx_description
1 polymer ?
#
loop_
_entity_poly.entity_id
_entity_poly.type
_entity_poly.pdbx_seq_one_letter_code
_entity_poly.pdbx_strand_id
1 'polypeptide(L)' 'MLIGLEIESTVSAEPNADGWRVTLEAIEKKAIPDSLDILAVYETMLDDKGKVSEFKRVRMRKRIDTDDPEE' A
#
# COMPACT_ATOMS: atom_id res chain seq x y z
N MET A 1 12.98 -6.97 2.01
CA MET A 1 11.77 -6.46 2.67
C MET A 1 11.88 -4.96 2.72
N LEU A 2 11.04 -4.24 1.97
CA LEU A 2 11.25 -2.81 1.70
C LEU A 2 10.81 -1.89 2.87
N ILE A 3 9.88 -2.35 3.72
CA ILE A 3 9.21 -1.52 4.74
C ILE A 3 8.88 -2.21 6.08
N GLY A 4 9.29 -3.47 6.30
CA GLY A 4 8.96 -4.19 7.55
C GLY A 4 7.48 -4.55 7.73
N LEU A 5 6.60 -4.09 6.84
CA LEU A 5 5.18 -4.42 6.81
C LEU A 5 4.92 -5.64 5.91
N GLU A 6 3.90 -6.42 6.27
CA GLU A 6 3.37 -7.52 5.44
C GLU A 6 2.53 -6.89 4.31
N ILE A 7 3.04 -6.97 3.08
CA ILE A 7 2.28 -6.55 1.90
C ILE A 7 1.17 -7.55 1.69
N GLU A 8 -0.06 -7.05 1.65
CA GLU A 8 -1.23 -7.86 1.32
C GLU A 8 -1.45 -7.89 -0.19
N SER A 9 -1.37 -6.74 -0.84
CA SER A 9 -1.57 -6.63 -2.29
C SER A 9 -0.79 -5.46 -2.89
N THR A 10 -0.53 -5.54 -4.20
CA THR A 10 -0.13 -4.38 -5.00
C THR A 10 -1.38 -3.84 -5.68
N VAL A 11 -1.76 -2.61 -5.36
CA VAL A 11 -2.97 -1.97 -5.86
C VAL A 11 -2.72 -1.39 -7.26
N SER A 12 -1.59 -0.72 -7.46
CA SER A 12 -1.20 -0.19 -8.77
C SER A 12 0.31 0.01 -8.89
N ALA A 13 0.81 0.04 -10.12
CA ALA A 13 2.17 0.44 -10.44
C ALA A 13 2.17 1.15 -11.81
N GLU A 14 2.57 2.42 -11.82
CA GLU A 14 2.59 3.26 -13.02
C GLU A 14 3.93 3.98 -13.17
N PRO A 15 4.43 4.15 -14.41
CA PRO A 15 5.63 4.95 -14.64
C PRO A 15 5.35 6.43 -14.34
N ASN A 16 6.33 7.10 -13.74
CA ASN A 16 6.34 8.55 -13.50
C ASN A 16 7.64 9.13 -14.09
N ALA A 17 7.76 10.45 -14.17
CA ALA A 17 8.89 11.17 -14.79
C ALA A 17 10.27 10.70 -14.30
N ASP A 18 10.38 10.34 -13.02
CA ASP A 18 11.65 9.96 -12.37
C ASP A 18 11.68 8.50 -11.88
N GLY A 19 10.81 7.64 -12.44
CA GLY A 19 10.77 6.21 -12.13
C GLY A 19 9.35 5.65 -12.10
N TRP A 20 8.91 5.17 -10.93
CA TRP A 20 7.62 4.52 -10.75
C TRP A 20 6.87 5.05 -9.54
N ARG A 21 5.56 5.21 -9.69
CA ARG A 21 4.64 5.36 -8.57
C ARG A 21 3.96 4.02 -8.34
N VAL A 22 4.05 3.51 -7.12
CA VAL A 22 3.46 2.23 -6.73
C VAL A 22 2.53 2.45 -5.56
N THR A 23 1.33 1.89 -5.64
CA THR A 23 0.37 1.87 -4.56
C THR A 23 0.32 0.46 -3.98
N LEU A 24 0.57 0.34 -2.69
CA LEU A 24 0.64 -0.92 -1.96
C LEU A 24 -0.41 -0.93 -0.86
N GLU A 25 -1.06 -2.06 -0.65
CA GLU A 25 -1.85 -2.31 0.55
C GLU A 25 -1.08 -3.25 1.47
N ALA A 26 -0.94 -2.85 2.73
CA ALA A 26 -0.19 -3.58 3.73
C ALA A 26 -0.98 -3.70 5.03
N ILE A 27 -0.68 -4.76 5.79
CA ILE A 27 -1.29 -4.98 7.10
C ILE A 27 -0.50 -4.17 8.13
N GLU A 28 -1.15 -3.15 8.69
CA GLU A 28 -0.57 -2.29 9.72
C GLU A 28 -0.71 -2.94 11.11
N LYS A 29 -1.83 -3.62 11.35
CA LYS A 29 -2.14 -4.28 12.62
C LYS A 29 -3.04 -5.49 12.41
N LYS A 30 -2.54 -6.66 12.83
CA LYS A 30 -3.32 -7.91 12.90
C LYS A 30 -4.29 -7.88 14.10
N ALA A 31 -5.49 -8.41 13.92
CA ALA A 31 -6.50 -8.55 14.97
C ALA A 31 -7.14 -9.95 14.93
N ILE A 32 -7.86 -10.32 16.00
CA ILE A 32 -8.64 -11.57 16.04
C ILE A 32 -10.11 -11.20 16.27
N PRO A 33 -11.04 -11.60 15.37
CA PRO A 33 -10.78 -12.36 14.13
C PRO A 33 -10.04 -11.52 13.07
N ASP A 34 -9.38 -12.18 12.12
CA ASP A 34 -8.57 -11.56 11.04
C ASP A 34 -9.37 -10.54 10.19
N SER A 35 -10.70 -10.66 10.16
CA SER A 35 -11.61 -9.69 9.53
C SER A 35 -11.52 -8.28 10.14
N LEU A 36 -10.99 -8.15 11.35
CA LEU A 36 -10.76 -6.89 12.04
C LEU A 36 -9.35 -6.33 11.83
N ASP A 37 -8.54 -6.95 10.96
CA ASP A 37 -7.24 -6.41 10.56
C ASP A 37 -7.38 -4.96 10.08
N ILE A 38 -6.38 -4.16 10.44
CA ILE A 38 -6.24 -2.80 9.94
C ILE A 38 -5.24 -2.82 8.79
N LEU A 39 -5.73 -2.44 7.62
CA LEU A 39 -4.97 -2.29 6.40
C LEU A 39 -4.64 -0.81 6.18
N ALA A 40 -3.51 -0.57 5.52
CA ALA A 40 -3.06 0.75 5.15
C ALA A 40 -2.65 0.74 3.68
N VAL A 41 -3.08 1.78 2.96
CA VAL A 41 -2.67 2.03 1.59
C VAL A 41 -1.49 3.00 1.63
N TYR A 42 -0.43 2.62 0.96
CA TYR A 42 0.81 3.35 0.83
C TYR A 42 1.05 3.73 -0.61
N GLU A 43 1.38 4.99 -0.84
CA GLU A 43 1.98 5.42 -2.09
C GLU A 43 3.48 5.50 -1.90
N THR A 44 4.22 4.91 -2.84
CA THR A 44 5.67 4.95 -2.86
C THR A 44 6.19 5.37 -4.22
N MET A 45 7.23 6.19 -4.20
CA MET A 45 7.99 6.56 -5.38
C MET A 45 9.25 5.71 -5.41
N LEU A 46 9.45 5.01 -6.52
CA LEU A 46 10.66 4.26 -6.79
C LEU A 46 11.42 4.97 -7.91
N ASP A 47 12.74 5.08 -7.79
CA ASP A 47 13.58 5.49 -8.90
C ASP A 47 13.73 4.36 -9.94
N ASP A 48 14.42 4.63 -11.06
CA ASP A 48 14.70 3.65 -12.11
C ASP A 48 15.48 2.42 -11.65
N LYS A 49 16.08 2.46 -10.46
CA LYS A 49 16.80 1.34 -9.84
C LYS A 49 15.94 0.59 -8.81
N GLY A 50 14.66 0.94 -8.68
CA GLY A 50 13.73 0.35 -7.73
C GLY A 50 13.96 0.80 -6.28
N LYS A 51 14.70 1.89 -6.07
CA LYS A 51 14.94 2.41 -4.72
C LYS A 51 13.82 3.38 -4.33
N VAL A 52 13.31 3.20 -3.11
CA VAL A 52 12.30 4.09 -2.53
C VAL A 52 12.89 5.49 -2.32
N SER A 53 12.30 6.48 -2.99
CA SER A 53 12.57 7.90 -2.79
C SER A 53 11.51 8.55 -1.89
N GLU A 54 10.27 8.06 -1.94
CA GLU A 54 9.17 8.51 -1.07
C GLU A 54 8.32 7.34 -0.60
N PHE A 55 7.82 7.42 0.63
CA PHE A 55 6.91 6.45 1.21
C PHE A 55 5.89 7.15 2.10
N LYS A 56 4.62 7.11 1.72
CA LYS A 56 3.54 7.85 2.39
C LYS A 56 2.32 6.97 2.57
N ARG A 57 1.81 6.90 3.81
CA ARG A 57 0.49 6.32 4.09
C ARG A 57 -0.59 7.31 3.66
N VAL A 58 -1.46 6.89 2.75
CA VAL A 58 -2.52 7.75 2.18
C VAL A 58 -3.90 7.41 2.72
N ARG A 59 -4.13 6.16 3.13
CA ARG A 59 -5.41 5.72 3.69
C ARG A 59 -5.22 4.60 4.71
N MET A 60 -6.17 4.47 5.63
CA MET A 60 -6.34 3.31 6.50
C MET A 60 -7.77 2.81 6.37
N ARG A 61 -7.97 1.49 6.46
CA ARG A 61 -9.28 0.84 6.43
C ARG A 61 -9.25 -0.48 7.20
N LYS A 62 -10.43 -1.02 7.50
CA LYS A 62 -10.53 -2.40 7.99
C LYS A 62 -10.54 -3.36 6.81
N ARG A 63 -10.08 -4.60 7.02
CA ARG A 63 -10.09 -5.66 6.00
C ARG A 63 -11.47 -5.91 5.39
N ILE A 64 -12.53 -5.80 6.20
CA ILE A 64 -13.91 -6.04 5.74
C ILE A 64 -14.55 -4.88 4.99
N ASP A 65 -13.96 -3.69 5.06
CA ASP A 65 -14.45 -2.59 4.24
C ASP A 65 -14.13 -2.99 2.80
N THR A 66 -15.07 -2.86 1.86
CA THR A 66 -14.78 -2.98 0.42
C THR A 66 -14.71 -1.55 -0.11
N ASP A 67 -13.65 -1.18 -0.83
CA ASP A 67 -13.68 0.05 -1.63
C ASP A 67 -14.62 -0.23 -2.81
N ASP A 68 -15.82 0.34 -2.79
CA ASP A 68 -16.54 0.60 -4.02
C ASP A 68 -15.64 1.54 -4.85
N PRO A 69 -15.25 1.19 -6.08
CA PRO A 69 -14.55 2.15 -6.92
C PRO A 69 -15.47 3.37 -7.06
N GLU A 70 -15.06 4.50 -6.49
CA GLU A 70 -15.74 5.77 -6.77
C GLU A 70 -15.78 5.95 -8.29
N GLU A 71 -16.99 5.97 -8.86
CA GLU A 71 -17.27 6.19 -10.30
C GLU A 71 -16.71 7.51 -10.82
#